data_AF-A0A957ZTP3-F1
#
_entry.id   AF-A0A957ZTP3-F1
#
_cell.length_a   1.000
_cell.length_b   1.000
_cell.length_c   1.000
_cell.angle_alpha   90.00
_cell.angle_beta   90.00
_cell.angle_gamma   90.00
#
_symmetry.space_group_name_H-M   'P 1'
#
loop_
_entity.id
_entity.type
_entity.pdbx_description
1 polymer ?
#
loop_
_entity_poly.entity_id
_entity_poly.type
_entity_poly.pdbx_seq_one_letter_code
_entity_poly.pdbx_strand_id
1 'polypeptide(L)'
;WMYGIQVDEEKFGMNRDQLRRVLADHGIETRTFFIPMHCQPVYWEAFKGQRYSVAEQLCRDGLYLPSATSLSLSEIEFVAEVIREACPNL
;
A
#
# COMPACT_ATOMS: atom_id res chain seq x y z
N TRP A 1 9.33 -9.84 -8.35
CA TRP A 1 8.09 -10.14 -7.60
C TRP A 1 7.94 -9.06 -6.54
N MET A 2 6.72 -8.61 -6.23
CA MET A 2 6.48 -7.47 -5.33
C MET A 2 6.35 -7.93 -3.87
N TYR A 3 6.72 -7.06 -2.92
CA TYR A 3 6.44 -7.27 -1.50
C TYR A 3 5.24 -6.41 -1.09
N GLY A 4 4.09 -7.04 -0.85
CA GLY A 4 2.84 -6.34 -0.52
C GLY A 4 2.52 -6.39 0.96
N ILE A 5 2.03 -5.27 1.49
CA ILE A 5 1.52 -5.15 2.87
C ILE A 5 0.13 -4.51 2.84
N GLN A 6 -0.66 -4.73 3.91
CA GLN A 6 -1.89 -3.99 4.19
C GLN A 6 -1.68 -3.12 5.43
N VAL A 7 -2.19 -1.90 5.39
CA VAL A 7 -2.18 -0.97 6.52
C VAL A 7 -3.53 -1.02 7.21
N ASP A 8 -3.53 -1.54 8.43
CA ASP A 8 -4.68 -1.47 9.33
C ASP A 8 -4.63 -0.10 10.05
N GLU A 9 -5.50 0.83 9.66
CA GLU A 9 -5.49 2.20 10.17
C GLU A 9 -5.71 2.28 11.69
N GLU A 10 -6.55 1.41 12.25
CA GLU A 10 -6.82 1.39 13.70
C GLU A 10 -5.61 0.91 14.49
N LYS A 11 -4.93 -0.14 14.01
CA LYS A 11 -3.73 -0.67 14.69
C LYS A 11 -2.51 0.20 14.45
N PHE A 12 -2.31 0.65 13.22
CA PHE A 12 -1.12 1.40 12.82
C PHE A 12 -1.20 2.89 13.21
N GLY A 13 -2.40 3.45 13.33
CA GLY A 13 -2.63 4.85 13.70
C GLY A 13 -2.61 5.84 12.53
N MET A 14 -2.48 5.35 11.29
CA MET A 14 -2.67 6.12 10.06
C MET A 14 -3.07 5.21 8.90
N ASN A 15 -3.72 5.76 7.87
CA ASN A 15 -4.10 5.01 6.68
C ASN A 15 -2.94 4.79 5.70
N ARG A 16 -3.20 3.92 4.72
CA ARG A 16 -2.27 3.55 3.64
C ARG A 16 -1.68 4.75 2.92
N ASP A 17 -2.48 5.76 2.56
CA ASP A 17 -2.01 6.91 1.79
C ASP A 17 -1.17 7.88 2.63
N GLN A 18 -1.45 8.00 3.93
CA GLN A 18 -0.59 8.72 4.87
C GLN A 18 0.79 8.04 5.01
N LEU A 19 0.83 6.72 5.22
CA LEU A 19 2.11 5.99 5.26
C LEU A 19 2.90 6.14 3.96
N ARG A 20 2.22 6.05 2.80
CA ARG A 20 2.86 6.28 1.50
C ARG A 20 3.46 7.69 1.38
N ARG A 21 2.82 8.70 1.96
CA ARG A 21 3.36 10.07 1.98
C ARG A 21 4.62 10.16 2.82
N VAL A 22 4.61 9.58 4.03
CA VAL A 22 5.80 9.53 4.91
C VAL A 22 6.97 8.84 4.21
N LEU A 23 6.71 7.69 3.58
CA LEU A 23 7.73 6.97 2.80
C LEU A 23 8.26 7.81 1.64
N ALA A 24 7.39 8.48 0.89
CA ALA A 24 7.79 9.35 -0.22
C ALA A 24 8.64 10.55 0.25
N ASP A 25 8.32 11.13 1.42
CA ASP A 25 9.11 12.23 2.01
C ASP A 25 10.53 11.78 2.42
N HIS A 26 10.75 10.48 2.62
CA HIS A 26 12.06 9.85 2.84
C HIS A 26 12.70 9.29 1.55
N GLY A 27 12.13 9.60 0.38
CA GLY A 27 12.63 9.11 -0.92
C GLY A 27 12.30 7.64 -1.22
N ILE A 28 11.42 7.01 -0.43
CA ILE A 28 10.99 5.62 -0.62
C ILE A 28 9.77 5.59 -1.52
N GLU A 29 9.97 5.16 -2.75
CA GLU A 29 8.88 5.03 -3.71
C GLU A 29 8.03 3.77 -3.44
N THR A 30 6.70 3.92 -3.47
CA THR A 30 5.75 2.83 -3.29
C THR A 30 4.72 2.80 -4.41
N ARG A 31 3.98 1.68 -4.50
CA ARG A 31 2.84 1.52 -5.42
C ARG A 31 1.62 1.06 -4.63
N THR A 32 0.43 1.54 -4.96
CA THR A 32 -0.80 0.97 -4.38
C THR A 32 -1.07 -0.40 -4.98
N PHE A 33 -1.90 -1.19 -4.31
CA PHE A 33 -2.50 -2.35 -4.96
C PHE A 33 -3.37 -1.92 -6.16
N PHE A 34 -3.62 -2.87 -7.05
CA PHE A 34 -4.41 -2.62 -8.26
C PHE A 34 -5.85 -2.25 -7.92
N ILE A 35 -6.42 -1.35 -8.72
CA ILE A 35 -7.84 -1.02 -8.68
C ILE A 35 -8.64 -2.22 -9.21
N PRO A 36 -9.57 -2.79 -8.44
CA PRO A 36 -10.41 -3.89 -8.87
C PRO A 36 -11.15 -3.54 -10.16
N MET A 37 -11.34 -4.53 -11.03
CA MET A 37 -11.92 -4.32 -12.37
C MET A 37 -13.25 -3.57 -12.31
N HIS A 38 -14.15 -3.94 -11.40
CA HIS A 38 -15.47 -3.31 -11.23
C HIS A 38 -15.43 -1.87 -10.71
N CYS A 39 -14.29 -1.43 -10.17
CA CYS A 39 -14.07 -0.06 -9.71
C CYS A 39 -13.43 0.82 -10.80
N GLN A 40 -12.91 0.25 -11.88
CA GLN A 40 -12.27 1.04 -12.94
C GLN A 40 -13.35 1.66 -13.86
N PRO A 41 -13.24 2.96 -14.21
CA PRO A 41 -14.28 3.66 -14.97
C PRO A 41 -14.65 2.99 -16.30
N VAL A 42 -13.66 2.44 -17.00
CA VAL A 42 -13.85 1.76 -18.31
C VAL A 42 -14.73 0.50 -18.23
N TYR A 43 -14.84 -0.10 -17.04
CA TYR A 43 -15.61 -1.33 -16.81
C TYR A 43 -16.90 -1.10 -16.01
N TRP A 44 -17.22 0.15 -15.65
CA TRP A 44 -18.34 0.46 -14.76
C TRP A 44 -19.68 -0.16 -15.20
N GLU A 45 -20.05 -0.01 -16.47
CA GLU A 45 -21.32 -0.56 -16.99
C GLU A 45 -21.34 -2.10 -17.00
N ALA A 46 -20.20 -2.76 -17.24
CA ALA A 46 -20.12 -4.21 -17.26
C ALA A 46 -20.29 -4.83 -15.86
N PHE A 47 -19.95 -4.10 -14.81
CA PHE A 47 -20.02 -4.57 -13.41
C PHE A 47 -21.01 -3.78 -12.55
N LYS A 48 -21.98 -3.09 -13.17
CA LYS A 48 -22.94 -2.24 -12.48
C LYS A 48 -23.67 -2.99 -11.35
N GLY A 49 -23.62 -2.43 -10.14
CA GLY A 49 -24.24 -3.00 -8.95
C GLY A 49 -23.46 -4.14 -8.28
N GLN A 50 -22.35 -4.61 -8.87
CA GLN A 50 -21.53 -5.65 -8.26
C GLN A 50 -20.60 -5.08 -7.19
N ARG A 51 -20.32 -5.88 -6.16
CA ARG A 51 -19.44 -5.52 -5.04
C ARG A 51 -18.57 -6.71 -4.66
N TYR A 52 -17.31 -6.43 -4.41
CA TYR A 52 -16.31 -7.42 -4.03
C TYR A 52 -15.51 -6.87 -2.86
N SER A 53 -16.07 -7.00 -1.66
CA SER A 53 -15.57 -6.34 -0.44
C SER A 53 -14.09 -6.59 -0.19
N VAL A 54 -13.61 -7.83 -0.35
CA VAL A 54 -12.20 -8.18 -0.16
C VAL A 54 -11.29 -7.46 -1.16
N ALA A 55 -11.66 -7.42 -2.44
CA ALA A 55 -10.87 -6.73 -3.46
C ALA A 55 -10.87 -5.21 -3.24
N GLU A 56 -12.03 -4.64 -2.89
CA GLU A 56 -12.18 -3.22 -2.56
C GLU A 56 -11.35 -2.83 -1.33
N GLN A 57 -11.32 -3.68 -0.30
CA GLN A 57 -10.50 -3.48 0.89
C GLN A 57 -9.01 -3.56 0.56
N LEU A 58 -8.57 -4.59 -0.17
CA LEU A 58 -7.17 -4.75 -0.59
C LEU A 58 -6.66 -3.54 -1.39
N CYS A 59 -7.48 -2.99 -2.29
CA CYS A 59 -7.15 -1.79 -3.06
C CYS A 59 -6.95 -0.55 -2.18
N ARG A 60 -7.81 -0.39 -1.18
CA ARG A 60 -7.82 0.75 -0.26
C ARG A 60 -6.62 0.71 0.68
N ASP A 61 -6.35 -0.46 1.25
CA ASP A 61 -5.46 -0.59 2.41
C ASP A 61 -4.08 -1.14 2.02
N GLY A 62 -3.93 -1.69 0.80
CA GLY A 62 -2.71 -2.35 0.36
C GLY A 62 -1.71 -1.48 -0.40
N LEU A 63 -0.41 -1.68 -0.16
CA LEU A 63 0.66 -1.14 -0.99
C LEU A 63 1.80 -2.15 -1.20
N TYR A 64 2.57 -1.93 -2.25
CA TYR A 64 3.83 -2.60 -2.51
C TYR A 64 5.00 -1.72 -2.05
N LEU A 65 5.90 -2.34 -1.29
CA LEU A 65 7.21 -1.79 -0.91
C LEU A 65 8.23 -1.98 -2.04
N PRO A 66 9.36 -1.26 -2.02
CA PRO A 66 10.47 -1.51 -2.94
C PRO A 66 10.85 -3.00 -2.95
N SER A 67 10.91 -3.57 -4.15
CA SER A 67 11.28 -4.97 -4.33
C SER A 67 12.01 -5.12 -5.65
N ALA A 68 13.34 -5.21 -5.55
CA ALA A 68 14.25 -5.34 -6.68
C ALA A 68 15.41 -6.26 -6.29
N THR A 69 15.98 -6.96 -7.27
CA THR A 69 17.17 -7.80 -7.04
C THR A 69 18.42 -6.99 -6.69
N SER A 70 18.40 -5.68 -6.99
CA SER A 70 19.46 -4.73 -6.65
C SER A 70 19.32 -4.14 -5.25
N LEU A 71 18.22 -4.42 -4.54
CA LEU A 71 17.97 -3.84 -3.22
C LEU A 71 18.94 -4.44 -2.20
N SER A 72 19.76 -3.59 -1.60
CA SER A 72 20.71 -3.96 -0.55
C SER A 72 20.00 -4.20 0.78
N LEU A 73 20.67 -4.91 1.69
CA LEU A 73 20.15 -5.15 3.03
C LEU A 73 19.92 -3.83 3.80
N SER A 74 20.84 -2.87 3.68
CA SER A 74 20.72 -1.56 4.32
C SER A 74 19.54 -0.74 3.79
N GLU A 75 19.19 -0.89 2.50
CA GLU A 75 17.98 -0.25 1.95
C GLU A 75 16.70 -0.90 2.50
N ILE A 76 16.69 -2.23 2.68
CA ILE A 76 15.56 -2.93 3.32
C ILE A 76 15.40 -2.47 4.77
N GLU A 77 16.50 -2.39 5.52
CA GLU A 77 16.53 -1.92 6.90
C GLU A 77 16.05 -0.47 7.00
N PHE A 78 16.48 0.40 6.08
CA PHE A 78 16.03 1.78 6.01
C PHE A 78 14.51 1.88 5.78
N VAL A 79 13.96 1.10 4.84
CA VAL A 79 12.50 1.06 4.60
C VAL A 79 11.76 0.59 5.86
N ALA A 80 12.25 -0.48 6.50
CA ALA A 80 11.63 -1.01 7.71
C ALA A 80 11.66 0.00 8.87
N GLU A 81 12.76 0.75 9.01
CA GLU A 81 12.91 1.74 10.08
C GLU A 81 11.99 2.94 9.86
N VAL A 82 11.89 3.47 8.64
CA VAL A 82 10.95 4.56 8.33
C VAL A 82 9.50 4.12 8.60
N ILE A 83 9.13 2.87 8.29
CA ILE A 83 7.80 2.33 8.64
C ILE A 83 7.59 2.27 10.16
N ARG A 84 8.62 1.88 10.91
CA ARG A 84 8.57 1.80 12.38
C ARG A 84 8.40 3.19 12.99
N GLU A 85 9.22 4.16 12.60
CA GLU A 85 9.16 5.54 13.07
C GLU A 85 7.84 6.24 12.70
N ALA A 86 7.26 5.87 11.55
CA ALA A 86 5.96 6.37 11.14
C ALA A 86 4.81 5.88 12.02
N CYS A 87 4.96 4.75 12.72
CA CYS A 87 3.88 4.18 13.52
C CYS A 87 3.77 4.91 14.88
N PRO A 88 2.73 5.73 15.13
CA PRO A 88 2.54 6.42 16.40
C PRO A 88 2.28 5.48 17.60
N ASN A 89 1.96 4.20 17.34
CA ASN A 89 1.51 3.24 18.33
C ASN A 89 2.56 2.17 18.71
N LEU A 90 3.78 2.27 18.19
CA LEU A 90 4.88 1.32 18.43
C LEU A 90 5.88 1.83 19.46
#